data_AF-A0A377PM65-F1
#
_entry.id   AF-A0A377PM65-F1
#
_cell.length_a   1.000
_cell.length_b   1.000
_cell.length_c   1.000
_cell.angle_alpha   90.00
_cell.angle_beta   90.00
_cell.angle_gamma   90.00
#
_symmetry.space_group_name_H-M   'P 1'
#
loop_
_entity.id
_entity.type
_entity.pdbx_description
1 polymer ?
#
loop_
_entity_poly.entity_id
_entity_poly.type
_entity_poly.pdbx_seq_one_letter_code
_entity_poly.pdbx_strand_id
1 'polypeptide(L)'
;MSRNCVNVLSVINSASNITTETINGKPHIVVRGVTPIVDDIVMNRKLYPAAEIEKSYKSLERNPMPFGHPKIDGKHISARDVQAVNSYHVGAWLQNVNRQGGKVTGDMYVDRNYAANSDNGKRLIERLDAMAAGQNVEPVHISTGLLHKEITANGESKGKRYEKIVTNMDFDHVAVLLDQPGAGTPAEGVGIFVNAEGDEQEIETVNLADSDTPDHQDPALKQFFNQFMAFFQRQQ
;
A
#
# COMPACT_ATOMS: atom_id res chain seq x y z
N MET A 1 -17.04 -25.54 -18.62
CA MET A 1 -17.52 -24.16 -18.89
C MET A 1 -16.59 -23.22 -18.16
N SER A 2 -15.81 -22.44 -18.91
CA SER A 2 -14.99 -21.36 -18.35
C SER A 2 -15.91 -20.17 -18.04
N ARG A 3 -15.79 -19.58 -16.84
CA ARG A 3 -16.43 -18.29 -16.54
C ARG A 3 -15.40 -17.20 -16.82
N ASN A 4 -15.72 -16.31 -17.74
CA ASN A 4 -14.90 -15.13 -17.99
C ASN A 4 -15.22 -14.07 -16.93
N CYS A 5 -14.20 -13.61 -16.21
CA CYS A 5 -14.29 -12.44 -15.36
C CYS A 5 -13.92 -11.22 -16.22
N VAL A 6 -14.83 -10.26 -16.31
CA VAL A 6 -14.59 -9.00 -17.03
C VAL A 6 -14.24 -7.93 -15.99
N ASN A 7 -13.01 -7.42 -16.04
CA ASN A 7 -12.63 -6.23 -15.29
C ASN A 7 -12.76 -5.02 -16.23
N VAL A 8 -13.77 -4.18 -15.98
CA VAL A 8 -13.91 -2.90 -16.67
C VAL A 8 -12.93 -1.91 -16.03
N LEU A 9 -11.82 -1.65 -16.71
CA LEU A 9 -10.84 -0.64 -16.29
C LEU A 9 -11.30 0.72 -16.84
N SER A 10 -11.91 1.55 -16.00
CA SER A 10 -11.96 2.98 -16.28
C SER A 10 -10.53 3.52 -16.17
N VAL A 11 -10.11 4.32 -17.16
CA VAL A 11 -8.81 5.00 -17.16
C VAL A 11 -8.79 5.98 -15.98
N ILE A 12 -8.20 5.57 -14.85
CA ILE A 12 -8.03 6.45 -13.71
C ILE A 12 -6.66 7.12 -13.86
N ASN A 13 -6.67 8.34 -14.40
CA ASN A 13 -5.52 9.25 -14.47
C ASN A 13 -4.76 9.22 -13.14
N SER A 14 -3.44 9.08 -13.10
CA SER A 14 -2.61 8.82 -11.89
C SER A 14 -2.80 9.80 -10.70
N ALA A 15 -3.59 10.86 -10.87
CA ALA A 15 -4.34 11.57 -9.82
C ALA A 15 -5.43 10.71 -9.12
N SER A 16 -5.51 9.41 -9.41
CA SER A 16 -6.64 8.49 -9.20
C SER A 16 -6.70 7.80 -7.85
N ASN A 17 -5.58 7.69 -7.16
CA ASN A 17 -5.51 6.89 -5.95
C ASN A 17 -6.11 7.61 -4.74
N ILE A 18 -6.44 8.90 -4.85
CA ILE A 18 -7.25 9.62 -3.86
C ILE A 18 -8.69 9.75 -4.36
N THR A 19 -9.63 9.21 -3.60
CA THR A 19 -11.07 9.40 -3.83
C THR A 19 -11.73 10.05 -2.62
N THR A 20 -12.89 10.65 -2.84
CA THR A 20 -13.82 11.00 -1.76
C THR A 20 -14.98 10.02 -1.77
N GLU A 21 -15.21 9.34 -0.65
CA GLU A 21 -16.21 8.28 -0.51
C GLU A 21 -17.13 8.55 0.68
N THR A 22 -18.38 8.09 0.59
CA THR A 22 -19.32 8.16 1.71
C THR A 22 -19.32 6.84 2.48
N ILE A 23 -18.79 6.85 3.70
CA ILE A 23 -18.72 5.68 4.58
C ILE A 23 -19.49 6.01 5.86
N ASN A 24 -20.46 5.17 6.23
CA ASN A 24 -21.34 5.39 7.38
C ASN A 24 -22.00 6.79 7.39
N GLY A 25 -22.38 7.28 6.21
CA GLY A 25 -23.03 8.59 6.05
C GLY A 25 -22.09 9.81 6.17
N LYS A 26 -20.77 9.61 6.23
CA LYS A 26 -19.79 10.70 6.35
C LYS A 26 -18.81 10.69 5.16
N PRO A 27 -18.33 11.87 4.73
CA PRO A 27 -17.33 11.97 3.68
C PRO A 27 -15.95 11.54 4.21
N HIS A 28 -15.31 10.65 3.47
CA HIS A 28 -13.97 10.15 3.75
C HIS A 28 -13.06 10.42 2.56
N ILE A 29 -11.81 10.80 2.83
CA ILE A 29 -10.73 10.72 1.83
C ILE A 29 -10.18 9.31 1.89
N VAL A 30 -10.10 8.64 0.74
CA VAL A 30 -9.52 7.30 0.63
C VAL A 30 -8.30 7.38 -0.28
N VAL A 31 -7.13 7.06 0.27
CA VAL A 31 -5.86 7.03 -0.45
C VAL A 31 -5.41 5.59 -0.63
N ARG A 32 -5.46 5.11 -1.85
CA ARG A 32 -5.13 3.72 -2.19
C ARG A 32 -3.64 3.50 -2.34
N GLY A 33 -3.18 2.31 -1.95
CA GLY A 33 -1.81 1.86 -2.22
C GLY A 33 -0.72 2.56 -1.39
N VAL A 34 -1.05 3.00 -0.18
CA VAL A 34 -0.06 3.43 0.83
C VAL A 34 0.88 2.25 1.12
N THR A 35 2.18 2.49 1.22
CA THR A 35 3.18 1.43 1.46
C THR A 35 3.89 1.65 2.81
N PRO A 36 3.41 1.07 3.92
CA PRO A 36 3.98 1.28 5.26
C PRO A 36 5.36 0.67 5.44
N ILE A 37 5.67 -0.41 4.73
CA ILE A 37 6.93 -1.14 4.83
C ILE A 37 7.19 -1.96 3.56
N VAL A 38 8.47 -2.11 3.22
CA VAL A 38 8.95 -3.02 2.17
C VAL A 38 9.88 -4.06 2.78
N ASP A 39 9.94 -5.22 2.14
CA ASP A 39 10.75 -6.34 2.59
C ASP A 39 12.24 -5.98 2.68
N ASP A 40 12.92 -6.55 3.68
CA ASP A 40 14.36 -6.43 3.91
C ASP A 40 14.88 -4.99 4.02
N ILE A 41 13.99 -4.03 4.33
CA ILE A 41 14.38 -2.65 4.55
C ILE A 41 15.24 -2.53 5.81
N VAL A 42 16.22 -1.64 5.75
CA VAL A 42 17.04 -1.28 6.91
C VAL A 42 16.64 0.11 7.39
N MET A 43 16.04 0.17 8.58
CA MET A 43 15.64 1.42 9.24
C MET A 43 16.36 1.52 10.58
N ASN A 44 16.98 2.68 10.86
CA ASN A 44 17.67 2.94 12.12
C ASN A 44 18.72 1.86 12.51
N ARG A 45 19.49 1.37 11.51
CA ARG A 45 20.47 0.26 11.64
C ARG A 45 19.87 -1.09 12.03
N LYS A 46 18.55 -1.28 11.84
CA LYS A 46 17.85 -2.54 12.07
C LYS A 46 17.30 -3.06 10.75
N LEU A 47 17.56 -4.33 10.45
CA LEU A 47 16.96 -5.05 9.33
C LEU A 47 15.54 -5.49 9.71
N TYR A 48 14.59 -5.30 8.81
CA TYR A 48 13.22 -5.79 8.89
C TYR A 48 13.06 -6.90 7.84
N PRO A 49 13.29 -8.18 8.19
CA PRO A 49 13.35 -9.26 7.20
C PRO A 49 11.98 -9.54 6.57
N ALA A 50 11.97 -9.89 5.29
CA ALA A 50 10.78 -10.33 4.55
C ALA A 50 9.98 -11.40 5.29
N ALA A 51 10.67 -12.41 5.85
CA ALA A 51 10.04 -13.52 6.56
C ALA A 51 9.35 -13.09 7.87
N GLU A 52 9.85 -12.05 8.53
CA GLU A 52 9.20 -11.52 9.74
C GLU A 52 8.05 -10.58 9.39
N ILE A 53 8.17 -9.82 8.29
CA ILE A 53 7.09 -8.99 7.75
C ILE A 53 5.93 -9.88 7.31
N GLU A 54 6.19 -11.00 6.62
CA GLU A 54 5.17 -11.94 6.19
C GLU A 54 4.30 -12.47 7.33
N LYS A 55 4.90 -12.72 8.49
CA LYS A 55 4.18 -13.21 9.68
C LYS A 55 3.32 -12.14 10.35
N SER A 56 3.69 -10.87 10.18
CA SER A 56 3.19 -9.78 11.02
C SER A 56 2.38 -8.73 10.27
N TYR A 57 2.50 -8.62 8.94
CA TYR A 57 1.91 -7.52 8.17
C TYR A 57 0.39 -7.39 8.34
N LYS A 58 -0.32 -8.50 8.62
CA LYS A 58 -1.77 -8.45 8.90
C LYS A 58 -2.13 -7.71 10.19
N SER A 59 -1.18 -7.50 11.12
CA SER A 59 -1.39 -6.62 12.28
C SER A 59 -1.50 -5.14 11.91
N LEU A 60 -1.16 -4.75 10.67
CA LEU A 60 -1.40 -3.39 10.16
C LEU A 60 -2.88 -3.12 9.84
N GLU A 61 -3.71 -4.16 9.77
CA GLU A 61 -5.12 -4.03 9.43
C GLU A 61 -5.87 -3.20 10.49
N ARG A 62 -6.55 -2.15 10.06
CA ARG A 62 -7.26 -1.19 10.92
C ARG A 62 -6.35 -0.46 11.92
N ASN A 63 -5.05 -0.33 11.63
CA ASN A 63 -4.17 0.45 12.47
C ASN A 63 -4.46 1.96 12.36
N PRO A 64 -4.41 2.70 13.49
CA PRO A 64 -4.53 4.15 13.46
C PRO A 64 -3.38 4.78 12.66
N MET A 65 -3.68 5.88 11.99
CA MET A 65 -2.71 6.72 11.28
C MET A 65 -2.61 8.09 11.95
N PRO A 66 -1.88 8.21 13.08
CA PRO A 66 -1.73 9.49 13.76
C PRO A 66 -0.94 10.50 12.92
N PHE A 67 -1.11 11.78 13.20
CA PHE A 67 -0.25 12.83 12.66
C PHE A 67 1.04 12.89 13.49
N GLY A 68 2.16 12.44 12.92
CA GLY A 68 3.41 12.30 13.67
C GLY A 68 3.43 11.09 14.61
N HIS A 69 4.59 10.85 15.24
CA HIS A 69 4.73 9.78 16.24
C HIS A 69 4.22 10.23 17.61
N PRO A 70 3.27 9.49 18.22
CA PRO A 70 2.76 9.81 19.55
C PRO A 70 3.84 9.78 20.63
N LYS A 71 3.88 10.84 21.43
CA LYS A 71 4.79 10.97 22.58
C LYS A 71 4.11 11.64 23.77
N ILE A 72 4.48 11.20 24.97
CA ILE A 72 4.21 11.88 26.25
C ILE A 72 5.54 12.03 26.98
N ASP A 73 5.83 13.24 27.47
CA ASP A 73 7.08 13.56 28.17
C ASP A 73 8.33 13.11 27.40
N GLY A 74 8.31 13.25 26.07
CA GLY A 74 9.37 12.85 25.16
C GLY A 74 9.50 11.34 24.90
N LYS A 75 8.71 10.50 25.57
CA LYS A 75 8.71 9.04 25.39
C LYS A 75 7.67 8.63 24.36
N HIS A 76 8.05 7.74 23.46
CA HIS A 76 7.13 7.15 22.48
C HIS A 76 6.09 6.27 23.18
N ILE A 77 4.85 6.39 22.76
CA ILE A 77 3.72 5.59 23.27
C ILE A 77 2.93 5.00 22.11
N SER A 78 2.06 4.03 22.42
CA SER A 78 1.13 3.50 21.43
C SER A 78 0.18 4.59 20.95
N ALA A 79 -0.16 4.58 19.66
CA ALA A 79 -1.20 5.46 19.11
C ALA A 79 -2.60 5.13 19.62
N ARG A 80 -2.77 3.97 20.27
CA ARG A 80 -4.01 3.54 20.93
C ARG A 80 -4.11 3.99 22.38
N ASP A 81 -3.04 4.56 22.95
CA ASP A 81 -3.10 5.17 24.27
C ASP A 81 -4.10 6.34 24.27
N VAL A 82 -4.91 6.48 25.31
CA VAL A 82 -5.99 7.49 25.37
C VAL A 82 -5.46 8.93 25.24
N GLN A 83 -4.27 9.22 25.76
CA GLN A 83 -3.65 10.54 25.63
C GLN A 83 -3.05 10.74 24.23
N ALA A 84 -2.53 9.66 23.62
CA ALA A 84 -2.11 9.68 22.22
C ALA A 84 -3.31 9.98 21.30
N VAL A 85 -4.44 9.32 21.53
CA VAL A 85 -5.68 9.54 20.76
C VAL A 85 -6.11 11.00 20.84
N ASN A 86 -6.13 11.59 22.03
CA ASN A 86 -6.56 12.97 22.21
C ASN A 86 -5.65 14.00 21.50
N SER A 87 -4.39 13.66 21.25
CA SER A 87 -3.38 14.64 20.80
C SER A 87 -2.89 14.41 19.36
N TYR A 88 -2.91 13.16 18.88
CA TYR A 88 -2.29 12.76 17.61
C TYR A 88 -3.27 12.11 16.64
N HIS A 89 -4.42 11.61 17.10
CA HIS A 89 -5.40 10.99 16.21
C HIS A 89 -6.10 12.06 15.37
N VAL A 90 -6.06 11.88 14.04
CA VAL A 90 -6.65 12.80 13.07
C VAL A 90 -7.78 12.17 12.28
N GLY A 91 -8.43 11.14 12.83
CA GLY A 91 -9.53 10.44 12.15
C GLY A 91 -9.08 9.56 10.98
N ALA A 92 -7.78 9.25 10.91
CA ALA A 92 -7.18 8.45 9.86
C ALA A 92 -6.81 7.03 10.35
N TRP A 93 -6.97 6.05 9.47
CA TRP A 93 -6.58 4.66 9.70
C TRP A 93 -6.17 3.96 8.40
N LEU A 94 -5.39 2.88 8.54
CA LEU A 94 -4.99 2.01 7.44
C LEU A 94 -5.90 0.78 7.39
N GLN A 95 -6.32 0.35 6.20
CA GLN A 95 -7.16 -0.82 6.01
C GLN A 95 -6.86 -1.49 4.65
N ASN A 96 -7.39 -2.70 4.41
CA ASN A 96 -7.22 -3.49 3.18
C ASN A 96 -5.75 -3.87 2.95
N VAL A 97 -5.07 -4.33 3.99
CA VAL A 97 -3.63 -4.57 3.92
C VAL A 97 -3.33 -5.83 3.13
N ASN A 98 -2.43 -5.69 2.15
CA ASN A 98 -1.94 -6.78 1.32
C ASN A 98 -0.41 -6.80 1.29
N ARG A 99 0.18 -7.94 0.96
CA ARG A 99 1.62 -8.07 0.68
C ARG A 99 1.81 -8.74 -0.67
N GLN A 100 2.50 -8.05 -1.58
CA GLN A 100 2.82 -8.56 -2.92
C GLN A 100 4.13 -7.94 -3.41
N GLY A 101 4.94 -8.71 -4.14
CA GLY A 101 6.15 -8.17 -4.79
C GLY A 101 7.17 -7.57 -3.82
N GLY A 102 7.24 -8.10 -2.59
CA GLY A 102 8.16 -7.59 -1.57
C GLY A 102 7.75 -6.25 -0.93
N LYS A 103 6.50 -5.82 -1.10
CA LYS A 103 5.94 -4.60 -0.50
C LYS A 103 4.66 -4.93 0.26
N VAL A 104 4.43 -4.27 1.38
CA VAL A 104 3.14 -4.27 2.07
C VAL A 104 2.39 -3.00 1.66
N THR A 105 1.18 -3.15 1.15
CA THR A 105 0.31 -2.05 0.75
C THR A 105 -0.96 -2.03 1.59
N GLY A 106 -1.59 -0.87 1.71
CA GLY A 106 -2.94 -0.71 2.26
C GLY A 106 -3.54 0.64 1.85
N ASP A 107 -4.78 0.85 2.22
CA ASP A 107 -5.53 2.06 1.92
C ASP A 107 -5.65 2.92 3.18
N MET A 108 -5.28 4.20 3.09
CA MET A 108 -5.56 5.17 4.13
C MET A 108 -6.99 5.67 3.96
N TYR A 109 -7.74 5.66 5.05
CA TYR A 109 -9.03 6.31 5.14
C TYR A 109 -8.92 7.49 6.11
N VAL A 110 -9.56 8.61 5.80
CA VAL A 110 -9.61 9.81 6.65
C VAL A 110 -11.06 10.30 6.73
N ASP A 111 -11.68 10.22 7.92
CA ASP A 111 -12.98 10.89 8.17
C ASP A 111 -12.76 12.40 8.10
N ARG A 112 -13.22 13.05 7.01
CA ARG A 112 -12.99 14.49 6.79
C ARG A 112 -13.58 15.32 7.92
N ASN A 113 -14.77 14.94 8.39
CA ASN A 113 -15.46 15.70 9.43
C ASN A 113 -14.69 15.62 10.75
N TYR A 114 -14.15 14.45 11.09
CA TYR A 114 -13.31 14.30 12.29
C TYR A 114 -12.00 15.09 12.16
N ALA A 115 -11.27 14.87 11.07
CA ALA A 115 -9.97 15.50 10.82
C ALA A 115 -10.06 17.03 10.86
N ALA A 116 -11.14 17.61 10.32
CA ALA A 116 -11.36 19.06 10.29
C ALA A 116 -11.47 19.71 11.69
N ASN A 117 -11.67 18.95 12.77
CA ASN A 117 -11.76 19.49 14.14
C ASN A 117 -10.40 19.75 14.81
N SER A 118 -9.29 19.47 14.14
CA SER A 118 -7.94 19.72 14.65
C SER A 118 -7.08 20.40 13.59
N ASP A 119 -6.09 21.19 14.02
CA ASP A 119 -5.21 21.86 13.06
C ASP A 119 -4.37 20.85 12.27
N ASN A 120 -3.87 19.79 12.92
CA ASN A 120 -3.15 18.72 12.25
C ASN A 120 -4.03 17.94 11.26
N GLY A 121 -5.30 17.69 11.58
CA GLY A 121 -6.22 17.04 10.66
C GLY A 121 -6.61 17.91 9.47
N LYS A 122 -6.77 19.24 9.66
CA LYS A 122 -6.94 20.19 8.53
C LYS A 122 -5.72 20.17 7.62
N ARG A 123 -4.50 20.21 8.17
CA ARG A 123 -3.26 20.12 7.40
C ARG A 123 -3.17 18.82 6.59
N LEU A 124 -3.61 17.70 7.17
CA LEU A 124 -3.68 16.43 6.44
C LEU A 124 -4.68 16.50 5.29
N ILE A 125 -5.89 17.01 5.52
CA ILE A 125 -6.90 17.19 4.47
C ILE A 125 -6.37 18.07 3.35
N GLU A 126 -5.84 19.25 3.67
CA GLU A 126 -5.27 20.19 2.70
C GLU A 126 -4.16 19.55 1.88
N ARG A 127 -3.27 18.78 2.55
CA ARG A 127 -2.19 18.06 1.88
C ARG A 127 -2.72 17.04 0.87
N LEU A 128 -3.73 16.26 1.24
CA LEU A 128 -4.31 15.22 0.38
C LEU A 128 -5.18 15.81 -0.74
N ASP A 129 -5.95 16.86 -0.46
CA ASP A 129 -6.76 17.55 -1.46
C ASP A 129 -5.87 18.23 -2.52
N ALA A 130 -4.75 18.82 -2.11
CA ALA A 130 -3.75 19.32 -3.06
C ALA A 130 -3.25 18.20 -3.98
N MET A 131 -2.88 17.04 -3.43
CA MET A 131 -2.41 15.89 -4.23
C MET A 131 -3.48 15.41 -5.21
N ALA A 132 -4.73 15.29 -4.74
CA ALA A 132 -5.86 14.89 -5.58
C ALA A 132 -6.10 15.88 -6.74
N ALA A 133 -5.82 17.16 -6.52
CA ALA A 133 -5.87 18.21 -7.53
C ALA A 133 -4.61 18.28 -8.43
N GLY A 134 -3.66 17.36 -8.28
CA GLY A 134 -2.40 17.36 -9.03
C GLY A 134 -1.41 18.44 -8.57
N GLN A 135 -1.58 18.98 -7.37
CA GLN A 135 -0.73 19.99 -6.77
C GLN A 135 0.08 19.37 -5.62
N ASN A 136 1.32 19.80 -5.41
CA ASN A 136 2.17 19.27 -4.35
C ASN A 136 2.21 17.72 -4.36
N VAL A 137 2.53 17.14 -5.52
CA VAL A 137 2.45 15.68 -5.74
C VAL A 137 3.62 14.90 -5.12
N GLU A 138 4.49 15.57 -4.37
CA GLU A 138 5.61 14.94 -3.67
C GLU A 138 5.11 13.80 -2.75
N PRO A 139 5.74 12.62 -2.74
CA PRO A 139 5.35 11.54 -1.86
C PRO A 139 5.35 11.96 -0.39
N VAL A 140 4.31 11.54 0.35
CA VAL A 140 4.23 11.82 1.78
C VAL A 140 4.97 10.73 2.56
N HIS A 141 5.91 11.14 3.41
CA HIS A 141 6.59 10.23 4.31
C HIS A 141 5.61 9.66 5.34
N ILE A 142 5.77 8.37 5.62
CA ILE A 142 5.10 7.69 6.72
C ILE A 142 6.10 6.90 7.53
N SER A 143 5.70 6.50 8.73
CA SER A 143 6.53 5.68 9.59
C SER A 143 5.69 4.72 10.41
N THR A 144 6.20 3.51 10.61
CA THR A 144 5.51 2.47 11.37
C THR A 144 5.97 2.46 12.82
N GLY A 145 5.03 2.53 13.74
CA GLY A 145 5.24 2.19 15.15
C GLY A 145 4.92 0.72 15.37
N LEU A 146 5.74 0.00 16.12
CA LEU A 146 5.57 -1.43 16.38
C LEU A 146 6.22 -1.86 17.69
N LEU A 147 5.75 -2.98 18.23
CA LEU A 147 6.44 -3.78 19.24
C LEU A 147 7.24 -4.88 18.53
N HIS A 148 8.44 -5.17 19.01
CA HIS A 148 9.29 -6.19 18.42
C HIS A 148 10.38 -6.68 19.39
N LYS A 149 11.05 -7.77 19.00
CA LYS A 149 12.30 -8.25 19.60
C LYS A 149 13.47 -7.98 18.65
N GLU A 150 14.66 -7.84 19.21
CA GLU A 150 15.88 -7.56 18.45
C GLU A 150 16.92 -8.66 18.69
N ILE A 151 17.50 -9.15 17.61
CA ILE A 151 18.67 -10.03 17.64
C ILE A 151 19.87 -9.21 17.19
N THR A 152 20.98 -9.27 17.93
CA THR A 152 22.22 -8.61 17.50
C THR A 152 22.84 -9.42 16.37
N ALA A 153 22.96 -8.80 15.20
CA ALA A 153 23.53 -9.42 14.02
C ALA A 153 23.95 -8.32 13.05
N ASN A 154 25.16 -8.44 12.48
CA ASN A 154 25.68 -7.45 11.55
C ASN A 154 25.53 -7.95 10.11
N GLY A 155 25.24 -7.03 9.19
CA GLY A 155 25.19 -7.33 7.77
C GLY A 155 24.81 -6.12 6.95
N GLU A 156 24.43 -6.38 5.70
CA GLU A 156 23.97 -5.37 4.76
C GLU A 156 22.72 -5.88 4.04
N SER A 157 21.78 -4.98 3.81
CA SER A 157 20.62 -5.23 2.95
C SER A 157 20.29 -3.94 2.20
N LYS A 158 19.97 -4.07 0.90
CA LYS A 158 19.63 -2.93 0.02
C LYS A 158 20.64 -1.77 0.12
N GLY A 159 21.94 -2.08 0.21
CA GLY A 159 23.02 -1.09 0.30
C GLY A 159 23.16 -0.39 1.66
N LYS A 160 22.41 -0.82 2.70
CA LYS A 160 22.45 -0.26 4.05
C LYS A 160 22.93 -1.30 5.06
N ARG A 161 23.86 -0.90 5.92
CA ARG A 161 24.34 -1.75 7.01
C ARG A 161 23.34 -1.82 8.16
N TYR A 162 23.18 -3.00 8.73
CA TYR A 162 22.41 -3.23 9.95
C TYR A 162 23.28 -3.89 11.03
N GLU A 163 22.92 -3.65 12.29
CA GLU A 163 23.56 -4.22 13.49
C GLU A 163 22.58 -5.08 14.30
N LYS A 164 21.29 -5.03 13.91
CA LYS A 164 20.22 -5.80 14.54
C LYS A 164 19.25 -6.32 13.49
N ILE A 165 18.63 -7.44 13.81
CA ILE A 165 17.52 -8.01 13.06
C ILE A 165 16.26 -7.91 13.93
N VAL A 166 15.21 -7.33 13.36
CA VAL A 166 13.89 -7.20 13.98
C VAL A 166 13.13 -8.51 13.81
N THR A 167 12.54 -9.01 14.90
CA THR A 167 11.77 -10.26 14.94
C THR A 167 10.52 -10.10 15.79
N ASN A 168 9.53 -10.99 15.62
CA ASN A 168 8.29 -11.00 16.40
C ASN A 168 7.61 -9.62 16.42
N MET A 169 7.39 -9.08 15.23
CA MET A 169 6.81 -7.76 15.01
C MET A 169 5.30 -7.76 15.25
N ASP A 170 4.81 -6.71 15.89
CA ASP A 170 3.39 -6.40 16.06
C ASP A 170 3.18 -4.91 15.82
N PHE A 171 2.53 -4.55 14.71
CA PHE A 171 2.42 -3.17 14.28
C PHE A 171 1.36 -2.43 15.09
N ASP A 172 1.75 -1.28 15.65
CA ASP A 172 0.86 -0.43 16.44
C ASP A 172 0.19 0.66 15.60
N HIS A 173 0.94 1.36 14.74
CA HIS A 173 0.41 2.48 13.96
C HIS A 173 1.21 2.78 12.71
N VAL A 174 0.63 3.59 11.81
CA VAL A 174 1.30 4.14 10.63
C VAL A 174 1.20 5.66 10.66
N ALA A 175 2.19 6.32 11.25
CA ALA A 175 2.22 7.77 11.42
C ALA A 175 2.39 8.48 10.08
N VAL A 176 1.58 9.51 9.84
CA VAL A 176 1.72 10.42 8.71
C VAL A 176 2.71 11.51 9.07
N LEU A 177 3.75 11.71 8.26
CA LEU A 177 4.82 12.65 8.55
C LEU A 177 4.87 13.74 7.48
N LEU A 178 4.29 14.90 7.80
CA LEU A 178 4.37 16.08 6.92
C LEU A 178 5.54 17.01 7.25
N ASP A 179 6.06 16.92 8.48
CA ASP A 179 7.06 17.87 9.01
C ASP A 179 8.47 17.27 9.13
N GLN A 180 8.60 15.97 8.92
CA GLN A 180 9.86 15.25 9.13
C GLN A 180 9.94 14.01 8.22
N PRO A 181 11.16 13.59 7.83
CA PRO A 181 11.32 12.35 7.09
C PRO A 181 11.05 11.12 7.98
N GLY A 182 10.47 10.09 7.37
CA GLY A 182 10.40 8.74 7.93
C GLY A 182 11.73 8.00 7.89
N ALA A 183 11.88 6.96 8.72
CA ALA A 183 13.09 6.12 8.72
C ALA A 183 13.20 5.27 7.45
N GLY A 184 12.06 4.81 6.92
CA GLY A 184 11.92 4.40 5.53
C GLY A 184 11.48 5.60 4.71
N THR A 185 12.09 5.78 3.55
CA THR A 185 11.82 6.94 2.68
C THR A 185 11.02 6.55 1.44
N PRO A 186 10.34 7.51 0.77
CA PRO A 186 9.71 7.29 -0.52
C PRO A 186 10.64 6.72 -1.58
N ALA A 187 11.90 7.17 -1.62
CA ALA A 187 12.92 6.64 -2.52
C ALA A 187 13.24 5.15 -2.27
N GLU A 188 12.92 4.63 -1.09
CA GLU A 188 13.05 3.21 -0.73
C GLU A 188 11.73 2.45 -0.88
N GLY A 189 10.70 3.10 -1.42
CA GLY A 189 9.38 2.55 -1.62
C GLY A 189 8.47 2.60 -0.39
N VAL A 190 8.76 3.45 0.61
CA VAL A 190 7.92 3.61 1.82
C VAL A 190 7.28 4.98 1.87
N GLY A 191 5.95 5.04 1.93
CA GLY A 191 5.22 6.31 1.88
C GLY A 191 3.83 6.22 1.27
N ILE A 192 3.19 7.38 1.16
CA ILE A 192 2.00 7.60 0.35
C ILE A 192 2.47 8.08 -1.02
N PHE A 193 1.93 7.54 -2.11
CA PHE A 193 2.29 7.88 -3.50
C PHE A 193 3.73 7.52 -3.92
N VAL A 194 4.31 6.47 -3.34
CA VAL A 194 5.65 5.98 -3.70
C VAL A 194 5.71 5.18 -5.01
N ASN A 195 4.55 4.86 -5.61
CA ASN A 195 4.44 4.18 -6.90
C ASN A 195 3.72 5.07 -7.93
N ALA A 196 3.81 6.40 -7.79
CA ALA A 196 3.16 7.37 -8.69
C ALA A 196 3.91 7.56 -10.02
N GLU A 197 5.18 7.15 -10.09
CA GLU A 197 5.87 6.91 -11.35
C GLU A 197 5.57 5.47 -11.78
N GLY A 198 4.97 5.34 -12.97
CA GLY A 198 4.39 4.10 -13.45
C GLY A 198 5.34 2.91 -13.40
N ASP A 199 4.97 1.92 -12.59
CA ASP A 199 5.09 0.56 -13.05
C ASP A 199 4.13 0.44 -14.24
N GLU A 200 4.66 0.55 -15.47
CA GLU A 200 3.99 0.03 -16.66
C GLU A 200 3.76 -1.47 -16.41
N GLN A 201 2.64 -1.83 -15.81
CA GLN A 201 2.07 -3.13 -16.09
C GLN A 201 1.79 -3.17 -17.59
N GLU A 202 2.22 -4.24 -18.29
CA GLU A 202 1.74 -4.53 -19.63
C GLU A 202 0.21 -4.61 -19.57
N ILE A 203 -0.46 -3.50 -19.93
CA ILE A 203 -1.90 -3.47 -20.10
C ILE A 203 -2.16 -3.97 -21.50
N GLU A 204 -2.51 -5.25 -21.61
CA GLU A 204 -3.12 -5.76 -22.84
C GLU A 204 -4.49 -5.07 -22.99
N THR A 205 -4.52 -4.06 -23.86
CA THR A 205 -5.69 -3.21 -24.06
C THR A 205 -6.67 -3.94 -24.98
N VAL A 206 -7.71 -4.54 -24.41
CA VAL A 206 -8.83 -5.08 -25.19
C VAL A 206 -9.96 -4.05 -25.17
N ASN A 207 -10.17 -3.40 -26.31
CA ASN A 207 -11.26 -2.47 -26.50
C ASN A 207 -12.56 -3.26 -26.76
N LEU A 208 -13.51 -3.24 -25.83
CA LEU A 208 -14.79 -3.97 -26.00
C LEU A 208 -15.59 -3.49 -27.22
N ALA A 209 -15.36 -2.26 -27.72
CA ALA A 209 -16.00 -1.77 -28.93
C ALA A 209 -15.53 -2.49 -30.20
N ASP A 210 -14.35 -3.14 -30.17
CA ASP A 210 -13.79 -3.88 -31.30
C ASP A 210 -14.23 -5.37 -31.29
N SER A 211 -15.12 -5.78 -30.38
CA SER A 211 -15.58 -7.17 -30.24
C SER A 211 -16.81 -7.54 -31.08
N ASP A 212 -17.26 -6.67 -31.99
CA ASP A 212 -18.39 -6.96 -32.90
C ASP A 212 -18.05 -7.95 -34.02
N THR A 213 -16.79 -8.36 -34.15
CA THR A 213 -16.38 -9.44 -35.05
C THR A 213 -15.87 -10.64 -34.27
N PRO A 214 -16.54 -11.81 -34.34
CA PRO A 214 -15.99 -13.07 -33.86
C PRO A 214 -14.64 -13.32 -34.52
N ASP A 215 -13.64 -13.66 -33.72
CA ASP A 215 -12.31 -13.99 -34.21
C ASP A 215 -12.37 -15.03 -35.33
N HIS A 216 -11.64 -14.78 -36.42
CA HIS A 216 -11.49 -15.77 -37.49
C HIS A 216 -10.77 -16.97 -36.88
N GLN A 217 -11.50 -18.07 -36.67
CA GLN A 217 -10.90 -19.34 -36.27
C GLN A 217 -9.84 -19.71 -37.30
N ASP A 218 -8.56 -19.60 -36.90
CA ASP A 218 -7.44 -19.98 -37.75
C ASP A 218 -7.59 -21.46 -38.14
N PRO A 219 -7.82 -21.77 -39.43
CA PRO A 219 -7.98 -23.14 -39.90
C PRO A 219 -6.76 -24.01 -39.57
N ALA A 220 -5.58 -23.40 -39.44
CA ALA A 220 -4.34 -24.11 -39.10
C ALA A 220 -4.37 -24.67 -37.66
N LEU A 221 -4.96 -23.93 -36.72
CA LEU A 221 -5.05 -24.37 -35.32
C LEU A 221 -6.03 -25.55 -35.17
N LYS A 222 -7.13 -25.53 -35.93
CA LYS A 222 -8.09 -26.64 -36.01
C LYS A 222 -7.46 -27.88 -36.66
N GLN A 223 -6.67 -27.69 -37.71
CA GLN A 223 -6.00 -28.80 -38.41
C GLN A 223 -4.90 -29.42 -37.55
N PHE A 224 -4.15 -28.61 -36.80
CA PHE A 224 -3.15 -29.06 -35.83
C PHE A 224 -3.79 -29.85 -34.68
N PHE A 225 -4.88 -29.34 -34.09
CA PHE A 225 -5.61 -30.07 -33.04
C PHE A 225 -6.17 -31.40 -33.53
N ASN A 226 -6.74 -31.44 -34.74
CA ASN A 226 -7.26 -32.68 -35.31
C ASN A 226 -6.15 -33.70 -35.63
N GLN A 227 -4.98 -33.25 -36.11
CA GLN A 227 -3.82 -34.12 -36.32
C GLN A 227 -3.25 -34.64 -35.01
N PHE A 228 -3.19 -33.79 -33.98
CA PHE A 228 -2.71 -34.17 -32.65
C PHE A 228 -3.65 -35.23 -32.01
N MET A 229 -4.96 -35.02 -32.05
CA MET A 229 -5.93 -35.99 -31.52
C MET A 229 -5.91 -37.32 -32.30
N ALA A 230 -5.73 -37.27 -33.62
CA ALA A 230 -5.59 -38.48 -34.44
C ALA A 230 -4.29 -39.27 -34.17
N PHE A 231 -3.23 -38.59 -33.71
CA PHE A 231 -1.97 -39.23 -33.32
C PHE A 231 -2.12 -40.04 -32.01
N PHE A 232 -2.86 -39.50 -31.03
CA PHE A 232 -3.11 -40.19 -29.76
C PHE A 232 -4.09 -41.38 -29.87
N GLN A 233 -5.00 -41.36 -30.83
CA GLN A 233 -5.93 -42.48 -31.05
C GLN A 233 -5.32 -43.69 -31.78
N ARG A 234 -4.11 -43.59 -32.34
CA ARG A 234 -3.42 -44.72 -33.01
C ARG A 234 -2.37 -45.43 -32.16
N GLN A 235 -2.21 -45.04 -30.89
CA GLN A 235 -1.29 -45.69 -29.94
C GLN A 235 -2.00 -46.39 -28.76
N GLN A 236 -3.26 -46.76 -28.93
CA GLN A 236 -3.94 -47.76 -28.09
C GLN A 236 -4.46 -48.91 -28.96
#